data_AF-A0A6G4ZQ97-F1
#
_entry.id   AF-A0A6G4ZQ97-F1
#
_cell.length_a   1.000
_cell.length_b   1.000
_cell.length_c   1.000
_cell.angle_alpha   90.00
_cell.angle_beta   90.00
_cell.angle_gamma   90.00
#
_symmetry.space_group_name_H-M   'P 1'
#
loop_
_entity.id
_entity.type
_entity.pdbx_description
1 polymer ?
#
loop_
_entity_poly.entity_id
_entity_poly.type
_entity_poly.pdbx_seq_one_letter_code
_entity_poly.pdbx_strand_id
1 'polypeptide(L)'
;MGEDNKDKKPRRGLPGGFLLIVLAAVLLFYSFQSMNKDKTGKVSFSHQVEHLVNLDLLHKDSAKKTALNDNLVTFSGKFKDRVSDEAKGRYRFLELLNANNQL
;
A
#
# COMPACT_ATOMS: atom_id res chain seq x y z
N MET A 1 -46.24 57.08 18.97
CA MET A 1 -44.82 57.06 19.34
C MET A 1 -44.29 55.70 18.94
N GLY A 2 -43.32 55.67 18.01
CA GLY A 2 -42.95 54.48 17.25
C GLY A 2 -42.13 53.47 18.04
N GLU A 3 -42.31 52.19 17.69
CA GLU A 3 -41.59 51.04 18.21
C GLU A 3 -40.12 51.07 17.78
N ASP A 4 -39.19 51.00 18.74
CA ASP A 4 -37.75 50.96 18.50
C ASP A 4 -37.29 49.49 18.46
N ASN A 5 -37.28 48.91 17.26
CA ASN A 5 -36.90 47.52 17.02
C ASN A 5 -35.39 47.49 16.67
N LYS A 6 -34.53 47.29 17.67
CA LYS A 6 -33.06 47.24 17.47
C LYS A 6 -32.59 45.85 17.04
N ASP A 7 -32.37 45.75 15.73
CA ASP A 7 -31.32 45.00 15.01
C ASP A 7 -30.60 43.86 15.75
N LYS A 8 -31.02 42.62 15.47
CA LYS A 8 -30.23 41.43 15.77
C LYS A 8 -29.14 41.25 14.70
N LYS A 9 -27.89 41.62 15.02
CA LYS A 9 -26.71 41.32 14.18
C LYS A 9 -26.63 39.81 13.86
N PRO A 10 -26.46 39.40 12.58
CA PRO A 10 -26.29 38.00 12.24
C PRO A 10 -24.90 37.51 12.68
N ARG A 11 -24.88 36.55 13.63
CA ARG A 11 -23.65 35.82 13.99
C ARG A 11 -23.25 34.92 12.83
N ARG A 12 -22.17 35.27 12.12
CA ARG A 12 -21.49 34.38 11.15
C ARG A 12 -20.80 33.23 11.89
N GLY A 13 -21.57 32.26 12.36
CA GLY A 13 -21.04 30.94 12.71
C GLY A 13 -20.74 30.15 11.44
N LEU A 14 -19.71 29.31 11.46
CA LEU A 14 -19.48 28.36 10.36
C LEU A 14 -20.79 27.58 10.10
N PRO A 15 -21.29 27.54 8.86
CA PRO A 15 -22.53 26.86 8.56
C PRO A 15 -22.39 25.40 8.97
N GLY A 16 -23.37 24.83 9.68
CA GLY A 16 -23.28 23.48 10.24
C GLY A 16 -22.94 22.40 9.20
N GLY A 17 -23.25 22.63 7.92
CA GLY A 17 -22.85 21.77 6.80
C GLY A 17 -21.35 21.77 6.50
N PHE A 18 -20.62 22.85 6.81
CA PHE A 18 -19.16 22.92 6.59
C PHE A 18 -18.42 21.87 7.44
N LEU A 19 -18.81 21.71 8.70
CA LEU A 19 -18.20 20.68 9.57
C LEU A 19 -18.47 19.27 9.05
N LEU A 20 -19.65 19.02 8.48
CA LEU A 20 -19.96 17.72 7.85
C LEU A 20 -19.12 17.48 6.59
N ILE A 21 -18.93 18.51 5.76
CA ILE A 21 -18.07 18.42 4.57
C ILE A 21 -16.61 18.15 4.97
N VAL A 22 -16.10 18.85 5.99
CA VAL A 22 -14.74 18.65 6.50
C VAL A 22 -14.58 17.24 7.07
N LEU A 23 -15.55 16.76 7.84
CA LEU A 23 -15.52 15.40 8.39
C LEU A 23 -15.54 14.35 7.27
N ALA A 24 -16.38 14.52 6.26
CA ALA A 24 -16.42 13.64 5.10
C ALA A 24 -15.09 13.63 4.34
N ALA A 25 -14.45 14.79 4.15
CA ALA A 25 -13.15 14.89 3.51
C ALA A 25 -12.04 14.17 4.29
N VAL A 26 -12.04 14.28 5.63
CA VAL A 26 -11.09 13.58 6.51
C VAL A 26 -11.29 12.07 6.43
N LEU A 27 -12.53 11.59 6.44
CA LEU A 27 -12.84 10.17 6.31
C LEU A 27 -12.38 9.62 4.96
N LEU A 28 -12.67 10.34 3.86
CA LEU A 28 -12.22 9.95 2.52
C LEU A 28 -10.69 9.90 2.41
N PHE A 29 -9.99 10.90 2.99
CA PHE A 29 -8.53 10.91 3.01
C PHE A 29 -7.96 9.72 3.80
N TYR A 30 -8.55 9.40 4.95
CA TYR A 30 -8.11 8.28 5.78
C TYR A 30 -8.38 6.94 5.10
N SER A 31 -9.54 6.77 4.46
CA SER A 31 -9.87 5.58 3.66
C SER A 31 -8.88 5.40 2.50
N PHE A 32 -8.53 6.49 1.79
CA PHE A 32 -7.55 6.43 0.71
C PHE A 32 -6.14 6.07 1.22
N GLN A 33 -5.73 6.61 2.38
CA GLN A 33 -4.45 6.24 2.98
C GLN A 33 -4.44 4.78 3.46
N SER A 34 -5.56 4.29 4.00
CA SER A 34 -5.67 2.91 4.49
C SER A 34 -5.62 1.88 3.37
N MET A 35 -6.20 2.18 2.20
CA MET A 35 -6.15 1.29 1.03
C MET A 35 -4.77 1.24 0.37
N ASN A 36 -3.98 2.32 0.49
CA ASN A 36 -2.62 2.40 -0.04
C ASN A 36 -1.54 1.90 0.93
N LYS A 37 -1.91 1.43 2.12
CA LYS A 37 -1.00 0.66 3.00
C LYS A 37 -0.86 -0.78 2.51
N ASP A 38 -0.59 -0.96 1.22
CA ASP A 38 -0.05 -2.22 0.75
C ASP A 38 1.32 -2.39 1.40
N LYS A 39 1.51 -3.51 2.09
CA LYS A 39 2.75 -3.91 2.78
C LYS A 39 3.88 -3.99 1.76
N THR A 40 4.45 -2.83 1.43
CA THR A 40 5.50 -2.69 0.44
C THR A 40 6.80 -3.04 1.16
N GLY A 41 7.21 -4.30 1.05
CA GLY A 41 8.51 -4.74 1.52
C GLY A 41 9.58 -4.15 0.60
N LYS A 42 10.41 -3.23 1.12
CA LYS A 42 11.57 -2.71 0.40
C LYS A 42 12.77 -3.59 0.76
N VAL A 43 13.29 -4.34 -0.22
CA VAL A 43 14.48 -5.17 -0.04
C VAL A 43 15.61 -4.60 -0.88
N SER A 44 16.75 -4.34 -0.25
CA SER A 44 17.90 -3.64 -0.86
C SER A 44 18.83 -4.57 -1.66
N PHE A 45 18.58 -5.88 -1.66
CA PHE A 45 19.41 -6.88 -2.35
C PHE A 45 18.64 -7.46 -3.53
N SER A 46 18.99 -7.04 -4.76
CA SER A 46 18.33 -7.46 -6.01
C SER A 46 18.23 -8.98 -6.16
N HIS A 47 19.31 -9.70 -5.86
CA HIS A 47 19.39 -11.15 -6.03
C HIS A 47 18.37 -11.88 -5.16
N GLN A 48 18.17 -11.46 -3.91
CA GLN A 48 17.22 -12.10 -3.00
C GLN A 48 15.77 -11.97 -3.47
N VAL A 49 15.46 -10.93 -4.24
CA VAL A 49 14.08 -10.68 -4.65
C VAL A 49 13.73 -11.33 -5.99
N GLU A 50 14.73 -11.53 -6.85
CA GLU A 50 14.56 -12.40 -8.02
C GLU A 50 14.13 -13.81 -7.58
N HIS A 51 14.65 -14.31 -6.45
CA HIS A 51 14.18 -15.56 -5.85
C HIS A 51 12.72 -15.52 -5.37
N LEU A 52 12.22 -14.38 -4.89
CA LEU A 52 10.82 -14.26 -4.44
C LEU A 52 9.84 -14.24 -5.62
N VAL A 53 10.22 -13.65 -6.75
CA VAL A 53 9.46 -13.72 -8.01
C VAL A 53 9.52 -15.15 -8.57
N ASN A 54 10.70 -15.77 -8.55
CA ASN A 54 10.92 -17.13 -9.00
C ASN A 54 10.20 -18.17 -8.14
N LEU A 55 9.93 -17.89 -6.87
CA LEU A 55 9.13 -18.74 -6.00
C LEU A 55 7.63 -18.49 -6.10
N ASP A 56 7.19 -17.61 -7.01
CA ASP A 56 5.79 -17.26 -7.24
C ASP A 56 5.09 -16.69 -5.98
N LEU A 57 5.87 -16.06 -5.09
CA LEU A 57 5.38 -15.49 -3.81
C LEU A 57 4.87 -14.05 -3.95
N LEU A 58 5.16 -13.40 -5.07
CA LEU A 58 4.79 -12.02 -5.39
C LEU A 58 3.76 -11.99 -6.52
N HIS A 59 2.87 -11.00 -6.53
CA HIS A 59 2.06 -10.71 -7.71
C HIS A 59 2.97 -10.24 -8.84
N LYS A 60 2.98 -10.96 -9.97
CA LYS A 60 3.87 -10.68 -11.12
C LYS A 60 3.73 -9.24 -11.62
N ASP A 61 2.51 -8.73 -11.69
CA ASP A 61 2.23 -7.37 -12.18
C ASP A 61 2.67 -6.27 -11.19
N SER A 62 2.91 -6.63 -9.93
CA SER A 62 3.38 -5.71 -8.89
C SER A 62 4.91 -5.67 -8.74
N ALA A 63 5.61 -6.65 -9.32
CA ALA A 63 7.05 -6.81 -9.20
C ALA A 63 7.76 -5.78 -10.09
N LYS A 64 8.38 -4.77 -9.48
CA LYS A 64 9.14 -3.73 -10.18
C LYS A 64 10.56 -3.65 -9.66
N LYS A 65 11.51 -3.77 -10.59
CA LYS A 65 12.93 -3.49 -10.38
C LYS A 65 13.21 -2.07 -10.84
N THR A 66 13.75 -1.23 -9.96
CA THR A 66 14.17 0.14 -10.28
C THR A 66 15.64 0.28 -9.92
N ALA A 67 16.48 0.53 -10.91
CA ALA A 67 17.90 0.82 -10.71
C ALA A 67 18.09 2.33 -10.66
N LEU A 68 18.59 2.85 -9.54
CA LEU A 68 18.91 4.28 -9.41
C LEU A 68 20.32 4.58 -9.95
N ASN A 69 21.22 3.60 -9.87
CA ASN A 69 22.55 3.55 -10.48
C ASN A 69 23.01 2.08 -10.55
N ASP A 70 24.20 1.81 -11.10
CA ASP A 70 24.74 0.45 -11.28
C ASP A 70 24.90 -0.34 -9.96
N ASN A 71 24.96 0.35 -8.82
CA ASN A 71 25.19 -0.24 -7.51
C ASN A 71 23.96 -0.24 -6.58
N LEU A 72 22.86 0.39 -6.98
CA LEU A 72 21.66 0.53 -6.16
C LEU A 72 20.41 0.14 -6.93
N VAL A 73 20.03 -1.12 -6.76
CA VAL A 73 18.79 -1.67 -7.29
C VAL A 73 17.78 -1.77 -6.16
N THR A 74 16.68 -1.03 -6.30
CA THR A 74 15.53 -1.16 -5.40
C THR A 74 14.49 -2.06 -6.06
N PHE A 75 14.04 -3.08 -5.33
CA PHE A 75 12.90 -3.87 -5.74
C PHE A 75 11.68 -3.53 -4.88
N SER A 76 10.52 -3.43 -5.53
CA SER A 76 9.21 -3.33 -4.89
C SER A 76 8.26 -4.37 -5.44
N GLY A 77 7.46 -5.01 -4.59
CA GLY A 77 6.42 -5.95 -5.00
C GLY A 77 5.42 -6.22 -3.89
N LYS A 78 4.24 -6.71 -4.26
CA LYS A 78 3.17 -7.10 -3.34
C LYS A 78 3.18 -8.62 -3.17
N PHE A 79 3.27 -9.06 -1.92
CA PHE A 79 3.11 -10.48 -1.57
C PHE A 79 1.70 -10.94 -1.89
N LYS A 80 1.57 -12.19 -2.35
CA LYS A 80 0.26 -12.82 -2.51
C LYS A 80 -0.32 -13.12 -1.13
N ASP A 81 -1.64 -12.94 -0.98
CA ASP A 81 -2.34 -13.25 0.27
C ASP A 81 -2.38 -14.76 0.57
N ARG A 82 -2.24 -15.59 -0.47
CA ARG A 82 -2.19 -17.05 -0.37
C ARG A 82 -1.05 -17.60 -1.23
N VAL A 83 -0.38 -18.61 -0.71
CA VAL A 83 0.64 -19.36 -1.44
C VAL A 83 -0.06 -20.24 -2.48
N SER A 84 0.25 -20.05 -3.76
CA SER A 84 -0.27 -20.86 -4.87
C SER A 84 0.24 -22.30 -4.78
N ASP A 85 -0.46 -23.25 -5.37
CA ASP A 85 0.03 -24.63 -5.45
C ASP A 85 1.32 -24.73 -6.29
N GLU A 86 1.48 -23.84 -7.27
CA GLU A 86 2.71 -23.68 -8.03
C GLU A 86 3.88 -23.25 -7.12
N ALA A 87 3.68 -22.26 -6.25
CA ALA A 87 4.70 -21.82 -5.30
C ALA A 87 5.13 -22.95 -4.34
N LYS A 88 4.17 -23.77 -3.86
CA LYS A 88 4.47 -24.95 -3.04
C LYS A 88 5.30 -25.98 -3.81
N GLY A 89 4.97 -26.21 -5.08
CA GLY A 89 5.73 -27.11 -5.95
C GLY A 89 7.17 -26.65 -6.17
N ARG A 90 7.37 -25.34 -6.42
CA ARG A 90 8.69 -24.73 -6.58
C ARG A 90 9.53 -24.82 -5.29
N TYR A 91 8.90 -24.61 -4.13
CA TYR A 91 9.59 -24.76 -2.85
C TYR A 91 10.04 -26.20 -2.61
N ARG A 92 9.15 -27.18 -2.85
CA ARG A 92 9.49 -28.61 -2.74
C ARG A 92 10.60 -29.04 -3.70
N PHE A 93 10.65 -28.46 -4.90
CA PHE A 93 11.75 -28.71 -5.83
C PHE A 93 13.11 -28.24 -5.25
N LEU A 94 13.16 -27.07 -4.62
CA LEU A 94 14.39 -26.59 -3.98
C LEU A 94 14.80 -27.47 -2.79
N GLU A 95 13.85 -27.95 -1.99
CA GLU A 95 14.14 -28.90 -0.91
C GLU A 95 14.78 -30.18 -1.45
N LEU A 96 14.25 -30.72 -2.55
CA LEU A 96 14.82 -31.89 -3.21
C LEU A 96 16.21 -31.59 -3.80
N LEU A 97 16.41 -30.42 -4.42
CA LEU A 97 17.72 -30.03 -4.96
C LEU A 97 18.79 -29.96 -3.86
N ASN A 98 18.43 -29.33 -2.74
CA ASN A 98 19.29 -29.19 -1.57
C ASN A 98 19.59 -30.56 -0.92
N ALA A 99 18.57 -31.41 -0.77
CA ALA A 99 18.73 -32.75 -0.23
C ALA A 99 19.66 -33.64 -1.08
N ASN A 100 19.72 -33.40 -2.39
CA ASN A 100 20.58 -34.12 -3.32
C ASN A 100 21.94 -33.42 -3.56
N ASN A 101 22.27 -32.36 -2.80
CA ASN A 101 23.51 -31.58 -2.92
C ASN A 101 23.78 -31.06 -4.34
N GLN A 102 22.74 -30.62 -5.04
CA GLN A 102 22.83 -30.09 -6.41
C GLN A 102 22.76 -28.55 -6.46
N LEU A 103 22.93 -27.87 -5.32
CA LEU A 103 22.96 -26.41 -5.18
C LEU A 103 24.37 -25.88 -4.96
#